data_AF-A0A229NZY8-F1
#
_entry.id   AF-A0A229NZY8-F1
#
_cell.length_a   1.000
_cell.length_b   1.000
_cell.length_c   1.000
_cell.angle_alpha   90.00
_cell.angle_beta   90.00
_cell.angle_gamma   90.00
#
_symmetry.space_group_name_H-M   'P 1'
#
loop_
_entity.id
_entity.type
_entity.pdbx_description
1 polymer ?
#
loop_
_entity_poly.entity_id
_entity_poly.type
_entity_poly.pdbx_seq_one_letter_code
_entity_poly.pdbx_strand_id
1 'polypeptide(L)'
;MHCTATLSPKISDAITGYYGEPRLYGLYDAEILNIDRLFEGSFYFRVKVLVKTFVGAHNPPYGNEIITLSVSALGVSVDHFEHRKG
;
A
#
# COMPACT_ATOMS: atom_id res chain seq x y z
N MET A 1 -6.32 -19.00 12.84
CA MET A 1 -6.47 -17.54 12.87
C MET A 1 -5.22 -16.97 12.20
N HIS A 2 -5.26 -16.74 10.88
CA HIS A 2 -4.09 -16.26 10.13
C HIS A 2 -4.05 -14.73 10.21
N CYS A 3 -3.28 -14.19 11.16
CA CYS A 3 -2.84 -12.80 11.13
C CYS A 3 -1.73 -12.68 10.10
N THR A 4 -2.06 -12.47 8.83
CA THR A 4 -1.10 -11.98 7.83
C THR A 4 -1.65 -10.66 7.30
N ALA A 5 -1.04 -9.58 7.78
CA ALA A 5 -1.35 -8.17 7.51
C ALA A 5 -2.21 -7.91 6.25
N THR A 6 -3.49 -7.60 6.43
CA THR A 6 -4.49 -7.41 5.36
C THR A 6 -4.11 -6.35 4.32
N LEU A 7 -3.16 -5.46 4.65
CA LEU A 7 -2.71 -4.36 3.80
C LEU A 7 -1.60 -4.78 2.82
N SER A 8 -0.62 -5.57 3.28
CA SER A 8 0.59 -5.86 2.49
C SER A 8 0.30 -6.61 1.19
N PRO A 9 -0.53 -7.67 1.16
CA PRO A 9 -0.92 -8.31 -0.10
C PRO A 9 -1.59 -7.33 -1.06
N LYS A 10 -2.45 -6.42 -0.57
CA LYS A 10 -3.14 -5.42 -1.40
C LYS A 10 -2.19 -4.36 -1.96
N ILE A 11 -1.19 -3.96 -1.19
CA ILE A 11 -0.11 -3.09 -1.64
C ILE A 11 0.71 -3.78 -2.74
N SER A 12 1.12 -5.04 -2.52
CA SER A 12 1.88 -5.82 -3.50
C SER A 12 1.10 -6.04 -4.80
N ASP A 13 -0.19 -6.34 -4.70
CA ASP A 13 -1.09 -6.49 -5.87
C ASP A 13 -1.18 -5.17 -6.66
N ALA A 14 -1.34 -4.03 -5.96
CA ALA A 14 -1.42 -2.71 -6.61
C ALA A 14 -0.13 -2.34 -7.34
N ILE A 15 1.03 -2.56 -6.69
CA ILE A 15 2.35 -2.32 -7.27
C ILE A 15 2.55 -3.20 -8.50
N THR A 16 2.24 -4.50 -8.39
CA THR A 16 2.37 -5.44 -9.51
C THR A 16 1.44 -5.05 -10.66
N GLY A 17 0.21 -4.61 -10.35
CA GLY A 17 -0.74 -4.13 -11.35
C GLY A 17 -0.25 -2.89 -12.10
N TYR A 18 0.44 -1.97 -11.43
CA TYR A 18 1.03 -0.78 -12.07
C TYR A 18 2.26 -1.11 -12.92
N TYR A 19 3.21 -1.90 -12.40
CA TYR A 19 4.47 -2.19 -13.08
C TYR A 19 4.37 -3.33 -14.11
N GLY A 20 3.33 -4.16 -14.05
CA GLY A 20 3.20 -5.39 -14.85
C GLY A 20 4.07 -6.55 -14.35
N GLU A 21 4.88 -6.32 -13.31
CA GLU A 21 5.75 -7.31 -12.69
C GLU A 21 5.91 -7.01 -11.19
N PRO A 22 6.20 -8.02 -10.35
CA PRO A 22 6.41 -7.80 -8.92
C PRO A 22 7.62 -6.88 -8.65
N ARG A 23 7.43 -5.91 -7.75
CA ARG A 23 8.52 -5.12 -7.14
C ARG A 23 8.61 -5.43 -5.66
N LEU A 24 9.82 -5.32 -5.11
CA LEU A 24 10.04 -5.43 -3.67
C LEU A 24 9.92 -4.04 -3.03
N TYR A 25 9.49 -4.00 -1.77
CA TYR A 25 9.45 -2.82 -0.92
C TYR A 25 9.69 -3.25 0.53
N GLY A 26 10.25 -2.37 1.36
CA GLY A 26 10.37 -2.63 2.79
C GLY A 26 9.08 -2.26 3.52
N LEU A 27 8.77 -3.00 4.59
CA LEU A 27 7.74 -2.56 5.54
C LEU A 27 8.30 -1.61 6.60
N TYR A 28 9.63 -1.60 6.78
CA TYR A 28 10.32 -0.78 7.78
C TYR A 28 10.47 0.69 7.36
N ASP A 29 10.39 0.97 6.06
CA ASP A 29 10.46 2.29 5.44
C ASP A 29 9.11 2.77 4.90
N ALA A 30 8.05 1.99 5.12
CA ALA A 30 6.68 2.36 4.79
C ALA A 30 6.19 3.47 5.73
N GLU A 31 5.54 4.49 5.18
CA GLU A 31 5.04 5.64 5.92
C GLU A 31 3.51 5.69 5.81
N ILE A 32 2.83 5.88 6.95
CA ILE A 32 1.40 6.20 6.96
C ILE A 32 1.28 7.72 6.78
N LEU A 33 0.80 8.15 5.61
CA LEU A 33 0.62 9.56 5.31
C LEU A 33 -0.67 10.12 5.92
N ASN A 34 -1.74 9.31 5.95
CA ASN A 34 -3.01 9.71 6.54
C ASN A 34 -3.88 8.51 6.94
N ILE A 35 -4.75 8.70 7.95
CA ILE A 35 -5.84 7.78 8.30
C ILE A 35 -7.10 8.61 8.59
N ASP A 36 -8.11 8.46 7.74
CA ASP A 36 -9.42 9.07 7.94
C ASP A 36 -10.45 8.00 8.30
N ARG A 37 -11.25 8.22 9.34
CA ARG A 37 -12.48 7.43 9.56
C ARG A 37 -13.58 8.05 8.71
N LEU A 38 -14.14 7.27 7.78
CA LEU A 38 -15.11 7.80 6.80
C LEU A 38 -16.50 8.01 7.40
N PHE A 39 -16.91 7.19 8.37
CA PHE A 39 -18.18 7.34 9.07
C PHE A 39 -17.99 7.17 10.58
N GLU A 40 -18.57 8.08 11.35
CA GLU A 40 -18.55 8.02 12.82
C GLU A 40 -19.17 6.71 13.32
N GLY A 41 -18.57 6.13 14.37
CA GLY A 41 -19.01 4.85 14.93
C GLY A 41 -18.75 3.61 14.05
N SER A 42 -18.21 3.77 12.84
CA SER A 42 -17.96 2.66 11.91
C SER A 42 -16.49 2.22 11.87
N PHE A 43 -16.21 1.01 11.40
CA PHE A 43 -14.85 0.53 11.14
C PHE A 43 -14.39 0.79 9.70
N TYR A 44 -14.93 1.80 9.01
CA TYR A 44 -14.51 2.17 7.66
C TYR A 44 -13.47 3.28 7.70
N PHE A 45 -12.29 2.97 7.22
CA PHE A 45 -11.15 3.88 7.18
C PHE A 45 -10.63 4.03 5.76
N ARG A 46 -10.19 5.25 5.44
CA ARG A 46 -9.33 5.51 4.30
C ARG A 46 -7.92 5.71 4.82
N VAL A 47 -7.01 4.84 4.39
CA VAL A 47 -5.60 4.87 4.79
C VAL A 47 -4.77 5.23 3.57
N LYS A 48 -3.89 6.21 3.70
CA LYS A 48 -2.92 6.56 2.66
C LYS A 48 -1.53 6.15 3.14
N VAL A 49 -0.86 5.30 2.37
CA VAL A 49 0.50 4.83 2.66
C VAL A 49 1.46 5.26 1.56
N LEU A 50 2.70 5.53 1.93
CA LEU A 50 3.83 5.66 1.02
C LEU A 50 4.75 4.46 1.21
N VAL A 51 5.14 3.82 0.11
CA VAL A 51 6.14 2.75 0.09
C VAL A 51 7.20 3.02 -0.96
N LYS A 52 8.44 2.59 -0.71
CA LYS A 52 9.56 2.74 -1.65
C LYS A 52 9.83 1.41 -2.31
N THR A 53 9.64 1.34 -3.62
CA THR A 53 9.86 0.12 -4.41
C THR A 53 11.29 0.04 -4.93
N PHE A 54 11.78 -1.18 -5.15
CA PHE A 54 13.09 -1.46 -5.73
C PHE A 54 13.11 -2.80 -6.47
N VAL A 55 14.19 -3.05 -7.20
CA VAL A 55 14.41 -4.29 -7.99
C VAL A 55 15.66 -5.01 -7.51
N GLY A 56 15.61 -6.34 -7.44
CA GLY A 56 16.76 -7.15 -7.01
C GLY A 56 17.19 -6.84 -5.57
N ALA A 57 18.49 -6.93 -5.29
CA ALA A 57 19.05 -6.68 -3.96
C ALA A 57 19.11 -5.17 -3.60
N HIS A 58 17.96 -4.50 -3.64
CA HIS A 58 17.81 -3.05 -3.41
C HIS A 58 18.46 -2.16 -4.48
N ASN A 59 18.49 -2.59 -5.73
CA ASN A 59 19.02 -1.79 -6.83
C ASN A 59 17.93 -0.92 -7.49
N PRO A 60 18.31 0.25 -8.06
CA PRO A 60 17.41 1.07 -8.88
C PRO A 60 16.79 0.29 -10.05
N PRO A 61 15.64 0.73 -10.60
CA PRO A 61 14.97 2.01 -10.31
C PRO A 61 14.12 1.98 -9.03
N TYR A 62 14.15 3.08 -8.28
CA TYR A 62 13.28 3.31 -7.13
C TYR A 62 11.99 4.02 -7.55
N GLY A 63 10.88 3.66 -6.90
CA GLY A 63 9.61 4.35 -7.05
C GLY A 63 9.01 4.66 -5.68
N ASN A 64 8.49 5.88 -5.52
CA ASN A 64 7.75 6.30 -4.34
C ASN A 64 6.26 6.12 -4.64
N GLU A 65 5.65 5.07 -4.09
CA GLU A 65 4.27 4.69 -4.39
C GLU A 65 3.34 5.14 -3.28
N ILE A 66 2.40 6.03 -3.61
CA ILE A 66 1.34 6.45 -2.69
C ILE A 66 0.09 5.64 -3.00
N ILE A 67 -0.36 4.87 -2.03
CA ILE A 67 -1.49 3.95 -2.17
C ILE A 67 -2.58 4.37 -1.20
N THR A 68 -3.78 4.59 -1.72
CA THR A 68 -4.97 4.86 -0.91
C THR A 68 -5.79 3.57 -0.80
N LEU A 69 -6.03 3.15 0.44
CA LEU A 69 -6.69 1.92 0.79
C LEU A 69 -8.00 2.22 1.52
N SER A 70 -9.07 1.55 1.12
CA SER A 70 -10.28 1.44 1.94
C SER A 70 -10.18 0.21 2.82
N VAL A 71 -10.26 0.41 4.13
CA VAL A 71 -10.13 -0.63 5.15
C VAL A 71 -11.45 -0.73 5.91
N SER A 72 -12.00 -1.94 6.00
CA SER A 72 -13.22 -2.20 6.76
C SER A 72 -13.15 -3.55 7.47
N ALA A 73 -14.14 -3.85 8.31
CA ALA A 73 -14.31 -5.17 8.89
C ALA A 73 -14.49 -6.29 7.84
N LEU A 74 -14.89 -5.93 6.60
CA LEU A 74 -15.06 -6.87 5.49
C LEU A 74 -13.76 -7.14 4.71
N GLY A 75 -12.75 -6.28 4.86
CA GLY A 75 -11.48 -6.43 4.16
C GLY A 75 -10.88 -5.10 3.71
N VAL A 76 -9.92 -5.21 2.79
CA VAL A 76 -9.13 -4.09 2.26
C VAL A 76 -9.25 -4.05 0.74
N SER A 77 -9.49 -2.86 0.19
CA SER A 77 -9.43 -2.56 -1.25
C SER A 77 -8.49 -1.40 -1.53
N VAL A 78 -7.98 -1.35 -2.75
CA VAL A 78 -7.16 -0.25 -3.25
C VAL A 78 -8.08 0.71 -4.01
N ASP A 79 -8.17 1.94 -3.53
CA ASP A 79 -9.01 2.97 -4.14
C ASP A 79 -8.22 3.80 -5.17
N HIS A 80 -6.92 4.01 -4.90
CA HIS A 80 -6.06 4.82 -5.75
C HIS A 80 -4.59 4.42 -5.62
N PHE A 81 -3.84 4.55 -6.71
CA PHE A 81 -2.41 4.33 -6.81
C PHE A 81 -1.77 5.51 -7.55
N GLU A 82 -0.77 6.12 -6.93
CA GLU A 82 -0.03 7.25 -7.49
C GLU A 82 1.47 6.95 -7.44
N HIS A 83 2.10 6.89 -8.62
CA HIS A 83 3.54 6.73 -8.76
C HIS A 83 4.26 8.08 -8.77
N ARG A 84 5.33 8.20 -7.97
CA ARG A 84 6.27 9.33 -8.02
C ARG A 84 7.68 8.82 -8.22
N LYS A 85 8.47 9.54 -9.04
CA LYS A 85 9.89 9.25 -9.21
C LYS A 85 10.61 9.33 -7.85
N GLY A 86 11.36 8.28 -7.53
CA GLY A 86 12.21 8.16 -6.35
C GLY A 86 13.57 8.82 -6.51
#